data_AF-A0AA40CIC5-F1
#
_entry.id   AF-A0AA40CIC5-F1
#
_cell.length_a   1.000
_cell.length_b   1.000
_cell.length_c   1.000
_cell.angle_alpha   90.00
_cell.angle_beta   90.00
_cell.angle_gamma   90.00
#
_symmetry.space_group_name_H-M   'P 1'
#
loop_
_entity.id
_entity.type
_entity.pdbx_description
1 polymer ?
#
loop_
_entity_poly.entity_id
_entity_poly.type
_entity_poly.pdbx_seq_one_letter_code
_entity_poly.pdbx_strand_id
1 'polypeptide(L)'
;MPPTQQSHWRILWEFVLQSALIVLNAAGVVMRWATAWPVWEIPRLVKWFVVFLWVIWVGIFFGLVSITGEVKSVITVGILSAVWIIILSAVVWFTQLRDYVGGWFFWSRATAPWNPNIANTIITLLVATIAVPLLYWQVWWPDLNHRVLTLERDTVMQEEANFPSFTLFQRADWTSQANLQSGVSPKCFLGWHDESAPECGPDRALPCQCSGSWGDSIGDFKWQNTSYRALKFQASEDMMSASPTVQVIAQTFFSYDSKKANQDSSRTLSPSLYIAVHDPTLTVEEALANGYTRMVLINANGMVAINLGLESREALGHAPANDYQLTISTVPSMTMECDASAACFLTLIFQFPSFERQVLRQDVKLKWADVASLAGSWFALFQVAGWILSGAAWHI
;
A
#
# COMPACT_ATOMS: atom_id res chain seq x y z
N MET A 1 -3.88 -10.11 -4.46
CA MET A 1 -4.52 -10.58 -5.71
C MET A 1 -4.28 -9.54 -6.79
N PRO A 2 -3.89 -9.91 -8.03
CA PRO A 2 -3.90 -8.95 -9.12
C PRO A 2 -5.34 -8.48 -9.34
N PRO A 3 -5.56 -7.20 -9.71
CA PRO A 3 -6.88 -6.73 -10.08
C PRO A 3 -7.49 -7.69 -11.11
N THR A 4 -8.73 -8.11 -10.87
CA THR A 4 -9.44 -9.00 -11.79
C THR A 4 -9.49 -8.34 -13.16
N GLN A 5 -9.32 -9.14 -14.22
CA GLN A 5 -9.33 -8.73 -15.62
C GLN A 5 -10.54 -7.83 -15.97
N GLN A 6 -11.64 -7.96 -15.23
CA GLN A 6 -12.83 -7.11 -15.29
C GLN A 6 -12.59 -5.64 -14.93
N SER A 7 -11.74 -5.34 -13.95
CA SER A 7 -11.40 -3.96 -13.58
C SER A 7 -10.58 -3.27 -14.67
N HIS A 8 -9.70 -4.00 -15.35
CA HIS A 8 -8.93 -3.48 -16.48
C HIS A 8 -9.86 -3.10 -17.64
N TRP A 9 -10.87 -3.91 -17.95
CA TRP A 9 -11.85 -3.60 -18.99
C TRP A 9 -12.73 -2.39 -18.65
N ARG A 10 -13.14 -2.25 -17.39
CA ARG A 10 -13.91 -1.08 -16.94
C ARG A 10 -13.09 0.21 -16.99
N ILE A 11 -11.82 0.15 -16.58
CA ILE A 11 -10.89 1.29 -16.65
C ILE A 11 -10.54 1.62 -18.11
N LEU A 12 -10.37 0.62 -18.98
CA LEU A 12 -10.17 0.85 -20.41
C LEU A 12 -11.39 1.47 -21.06
N TRP A 13 -12.57 0.99 -20.70
CA TRP A 13 -13.84 1.55 -21.17
C TRP A 13 -14.00 2.98 -20.70
N GLU A 14 -13.75 3.28 -19.42
CA GLU A 14 -13.79 4.64 -18.89
C GLU A 14 -12.71 5.53 -19.50
N PHE A 15 -11.50 5.03 -19.78
CA PHE A 15 -10.44 5.76 -20.48
C PHE A 15 -10.81 6.05 -21.93
N VAL A 16 -11.36 5.06 -22.67
CA VAL A 16 -11.86 5.26 -24.04
C VAL A 16 -13.05 6.21 -24.04
N LEU A 17 -13.94 6.11 -23.06
CA LEU A 17 -15.11 6.98 -22.93
C LEU A 17 -14.70 8.41 -22.57
N GLN A 18 -13.76 8.59 -21.63
CA GLN A 18 -13.24 9.89 -21.23
C GLN A 18 -12.38 10.50 -22.33
N SER A 19 -11.53 9.71 -23.01
CA SER A 19 -10.77 10.18 -24.18
C SER A 19 -11.74 10.58 -25.31
N ALA A 20 -12.78 9.78 -25.56
CA ALA A 20 -13.82 10.12 -26.51
C ALA A 20 -14.62 11.36 -26.07
N LEU A 21 -14.93 11.53 -24.78
CA LEU A 21 -15.63 12.70 -24.22
C LEU A 21 -14.77 13.95 -24.24
N ILE A 22 -13.47 13.85 -23.98
CA ILE A 22 -12.51 14.95 -24.08
C ILE A 22 -12.35 15.34 -25.54
N VAL A 23 -12.24 14.37 -26.46
CA VAL A 23 -12.18 14.63 -27.90
C VAL A 23 -13.52 15.19 -28.43
N LEU A 24 -14.66 14.73 -27.93
CA LEU A 24 -16.00 15.21 -28.30
C LEU A 24 -16.30 16.58 -27.68
N ASN A 25 -15.84 16.87 -26.46
CA ASN A 25 -15.97 18.19 -25.82
C ASN A 25 -14.97 19.18 -26.43
N ALA A 26 -13.74 18.76 -26.75
CA ALA A 26 -12.81 19.56 -27.53
C ALA A 26 -13.38 19.84 -28.93
N ALA A 27 -13.98 18.84 -29.59
CA ALA A 27 -14.70 19.02 -30.84
C ALA A 27 -15.96 19.89 -30.69
N GLY A 28 -16.66 19.83 -29.56
CA GLY A 28 -17.85 20.63 -29.24
C GLY A 28 -17.53 22.09 -28.92
N VAL A 29 -16.43 22.35 -28.20
CA VAL A 29 -15.89 23.69 -27.94
C VAL A 29 -15.32 24.28 -29.24
N VAL A 30 -14.62 23.47 -30.05
CA VAL A 30 -14.19 23.85 -31.41
C VAL A 30 -15.40 24.10 -32.32
N MET A 31 -16.51 23.37 -32.16
CA MET A 31 -17.75 23.60 -32.94
C MET A 31 -18.46 24.90 -32.55
N ARG A 32 -18.52 25.27 -31.25
CA ARG A 32 -19.14 26.55 -30.83
C ARG A 32 -18.36 27.77 -31.32
N TRP A 33 -17.05 27.66 -31.47
CA TRP A 33 -16.22 28.71 -32.08
C TRP A 33 -16.26 28.66 -33.62
N ALA A 34 -16.44 27.47 -34.24
CA ALA A 34 -16.51 27.33 -35.69
C ALA A 34 -17.86 27.74 -36.31
N THR A 35 -18.95 27.83 -35.54
CA THR A 35 -20.26 28.29 -36.05
C THR A 35 -20.35 29.80 -36.27
N ALA A 36 -19.36 30.59 -35.85
CA ALA A 36 -19.37 32.04 -36.05
C ALA A 36 -18.83 32.48 -37.43
N TRP A 37 -18.25 31.57 -38.23
CA TRP A 37 -17.64 31.91 -39.52
C TRP A 37 -18.29 31.10 -40.66
N PRO A 38 -18.63 31.73 -41.80
CA PRO A 38 -19.26 31.04 -42.92
C PRO A 38 -18.19 30.22 -43.65
N VAL A 39 -17.99 28.97 -43.24
CA VAL A 39 -16.92 28.13 -43.78
C VAL A 39 -17.47 27.05 -44.71
N TRP A 40 -16.98 27.12 -45.94
CA TRP A 40 -17.12 26.13 -47.00
C TRP A 40 -16.70 24.74 -46.56
N GLU A 41 -17.50 23.74 -46.94
CA GLU A 41 -17.41 22.36 -46.51
C GLU A 41 -16.19 21.61 -47.11
N ILE A 42 -15.10 21.53 -46.35
CA ILE A 42 -14.25 20.32 -46.40
C ILE A 42 -15.07 19.22 -45.72
N PRO A 43 -15.23 18.02 -46.32
CA PRO A 43 -16.25 17.07 -45.90
C PRO A 43 -15.98 16.64 -44.45
N ARG A 44 -16.97 16.90 -43.57
CA ARG A 44 -16.99 16.49 -42.16
C ARG A 44 -16.48 15.05 -41.96
N LEU A 45 -16.71 14.19 -42.96
CA LEU A 45 -16.21 12.82 -43.06
C LEU A 45 -14.71 12.65 -42.82
N VAL A 46 -13.82 13.51 -43.33
CA VAL A 46 -12.36 13.33 -43.16
C VAL A 46 -11.94 13.58 -41.71
N LYS A 47 -12.51 14.62 -41.07
CA LYS A 47 -12.25 14.91 -39.64
C LYS A 47 -12.72 13.76 -38.75
N TRP A 48 -13.95 13.30 -38.97
CA TRP A 48 -14.52 12.18 -38.24
C TRP A 48 -13.77 10.88 -38.50
N PHE A 49 -13.29 10.66 -39.73
CA PHE A 49 -12.51 9.48 -40.09
C PHE A 49 -11.16 9.45 -39.39
N VAL A 50 -10.42 10.57 -39.36
CA VAL A 50 -9.12 10.66 -38.66
C VAL A 50 -9.29 10.47 -37.16
N VAL A 51 -10.30 11.10 -36.56
CA VAL A 51 -10.61 10.94 -35.12
C VAL A 51 -11.04 9.50 -34.80
N PHE A 52 -11.92 8.92 -35.62
CA PHE A 52 -12.41 7.55 -35.44
C PHE A 52 -11.29 6.52 -35.55
N LEU A 53 -10.43 6.66 -36.57
CA LEU A 53 -9.24 5.83 -36.71
C LEU A 53 -8.36 5.96 -35.46
N TRP A 54 -8.15 7.17 -34.94
CA TRP A 54 -7.29 7.39 -33.79
C TRP A 54 -7.86 6.74 -32.52
N VAL A 55 -9.18 6.81 -32.31
CA VAL A 55 -9.86 6.09 -31.22
C VAL A 55 -9.69 4.58 -31.36
N ILE A 56 -9.78 4.03 -32.59
CA ILE A 56 -9.50 2.61 -32.84
C ILE A 56 -8.05 2.27 -32.46
N TRP A 57 -7.09 3.12 -32.79
CA TRP A 57 -5.69 2.89 -32.43
C TRP A 57 -5.44 2.87 -30.94
N VAL A 58 -5.96 3.86 -30.23
CA VAL A 58 -5.88 3.92 -28.76
C VAL A 58 -6.53 2.67 -28.18
N GLY A 59 -7.71 2.28 -28.67
CA GLY A 59 -8.40 1.06 -28.24
C GLY A 59 -7.58 -0.21 -28.50
N ILE A 60 -6.97 -0.36 -29.67
CA ILE A 60 -6.11 -1.51 -30.01
C ILE A 60 -4.85 -1.52 -29.16
N PHE A 61 -4.19 -0.36 -28.99
CA PHE A 61 -2.97 -0.22 -28.20
C PHE A 61 -3.21 -0.62 -26.75
N PHE A 62 -4.20 0.01 -26.09
CA PHE A 62 -4.54 -0.29 -24.71
C PHE A 62 -5.16 -1.69 -24.53
N GLY A 63 -5.92 -2.18 -25.52
CA GLY A 63 -6.43 -3.55 -25.54
C GLY A 63 -5.30 -4.59 -25.60
N LEU A 64 -4.30 -4.37 -26.46
CA LEU A 64 -3.11 -5.23 -26.53
C LEU A 64 -2.28 -5.17 -25.25
N VAL A 65 -2.11 -3.97 -24.67
CA VAL A 65 -1.47 -3.79 -23.36
C VAL A 65 -2.18 -4.59 -22.26
N SER A 66 -3.51 -4.58 -22.26
CA SER A 66 -4.32 -5.27 -21.25
C SER A 66 -4.37 -6.78 -21.42
N ILE A 67 -4.31 -7.28 -22.66
CA ILE A 67 -4.30 -8.72 -22.95
C ILE A 67 -2.93 -9.33 -22.69
N THR A 68 -1.86 -8.62 -23.07
CA THR A 68 -0.50 -9.18 -22.98
C THR A 68 0.15 -8.97 -21.62
N GLY A 69 -0.33 -8.02 -20.81
CA GLY A 69 0.16 -7.77 -19.46
C GLY A 69 1.63 -7.33 -19.36
N GLU A 70 2.37 -7.36 -20.47
CA GLU A 70 3.77 -7.00 -20.60
C GLU A 70 4.05 -6.60 -22.05
N VAL A 71 3.77 -5.36 -22.45
CA VAL A 71 4.31 -4.85 -23.72
C VAL A 71 5.76 -4.41 -23.48
N LYS A 72 6.63 -5.39 -23.21
CA LYS A 72 8.09 -5.20 -23.09
C LYS A 72 8.74 -4.84 -24.43
N SER A 73 8.02 -4.97 -25.53
CA SER A 73 8.58 -4.86 -26.86
C SER A 73 8.36 -3.46 -27.44
N VAL A 74 9.42 -2.64 -27.39
CA VAL A 74 9.60 -1.41 -28.18
C VAL A 74 9.26 -1.63 -29.65
N ILE A 75 9.44 -2.85 -30.15
CA ILE A 75 9.13 -3.26 -31.52
C ILE A 75 7.61 -3.24 -31.75
N THR A 76 6.79 -3.74 -30.82
CA THR A 76 5.32 -3.75 -30.97
C THR A 76 4.76 -2.33 -30.96
N VAL A 77 5.24 -1.50 -30.03
CA VAL A 77 4.87 -0.08 -29.94
C VAL A 77 5.31 0.68 -31.19
N GLY A 78 6.57 0.49 -31.61
CA GLY A 78 7.14 1.11 -32.80
C GLY A 78 6.41 0.70 -34.08
N ILE A 79 6.05 -0.58 -34.24
CA ILE A 79 5.29 -1.08 -35.39
C ILE A 79 3.88 -0.47 -35.39
N LEU A 80 3.17 -0.46 -34.25
CA LEU A 80 1.82 0.11 -34.18
C LEU A 80 1.81 1.62 -34.45
N SER A 81 2.78 2.37 -33.94
CA SER A 81 2.94 3.80 -34.24
C SER A 81 3.36 4.04 -35.69
N ALA A 82 4.27 3.23 -36.26
CA ALA A 82 4.70 3.35 -37.65
C ALA A 82 3.56 3.05 -38.64
N VAL A 83 2.80 1.97 -38.41
CA VAL A 83 1.59 1.66 -39.20
C VAL A 83 0.60 2.82 -39.15
N TRP A 84 0.49 3.49 -38.00
CA TRP A 84 -0.38 4.66 -37.87
C TRP A 84 0.08 5.89 -38.64
N ILE A 85 1.37 6.21 -38.54
CA ILE A 85 1.97 7.31 -39.30
C ILE A 85 1.81 7.05 -40.80
N ILE A 86 1.96 5.81 -41.26
CA ILE A 86 1.73 5.41 -42.65
C ILE A 86 0.27 5.63 -43.04
N ILE A 87 -0.71 5.20 -42.22
CA ILE A 87 -2.14 5.41 -42.52
C ILE A 87 -2.49 6.90 -42.55
N LEU A 88 -2.01 7.70 -41.59
CA LEU A 88 -2.23 9.15 -41.59
C LEU A 88 -1.61 9.84 -42.79
N SER A 89 -0.35 9.52 -43.11
CA SER A 89 0.34 10.08 -44.27
C SER A 89 -0.37 9.71 -45.58
N ALA A 90 -0.89 8.48 -45.68
CA ALA A 90 -1.71 8.05 -46.81
C ALA A 90 -3.04 8.79 -46.88
N VAL A 91 -3.71 9.07 -45.76
CA VAL A 91 -4.95 9.87 -45.73
C VAL A 91 -4.69 11.32 -46.14
N VAL A 92 -3.66 11.95 -45.60
CA VAL A 92 -3.26 13.33 -45.98
C VAL A 92 -2.89 13.37 -47.45
N TRP A 93 -2.05 12.43 -47.92
CA TRP A 93 -1.67 12.33 -49.32
C TRP A 93 -2.87 12.08 -50.23
N PHE A 94 -3.80 11.20 -49.85
CA PHE A 94 -5.02 10.93 -50.62
C PHE A 94 -5.95 12.15 -50.67
N THR A 95 -6.06 12.92 -49.58
CA THR A 95 -6.83 14.17 -49.60
C THR A 95 -6.20 15.22 -50.51
N GLN A 96 -4.88 15.38 -50.48
CA GLN A 96 -4.17 16.29 -51.38
C GLN A 96 -4.21 15.80 -52.85
N LEU A 97 -4.08 14.49 -53.08
CA LEU A 97 -4.16 13.88 -54.41
C LEU A 97 -5.58 14.03 -55.00
N ARG A 98 -6.63 13.86 -54.19
CA ARG A 98 -8.01 14.11 -54.60
C ARG A 98 -8.22 15.56 -55.02
N ASP A 99 -7.63 16.50 -54.29
CA ASP A 99 -7.74 17.92 -54.62
C ASP A 99 -6.91 18.26 -55.88
N TYR A 100 -5.77 17.59 -56.10
CA TYR A 100 -4.93 17.75 -57.30
C TYR A 100 -5.54 17.12 -58.57
N VAL A 101 -6.06 15.89 -58.47
CA VAL A 101 -6.69 15.15 -59.58
C VAL A 101 -8.10 15.66 -59.86
N GLY A 102 -8.85 16.04 -58.82
CA GLY A 102 -10.16 16.69 -58.94
C GLY A 102 -10.06 18.08 -59.59
N GLY A 103 -8.98 18.82 -59.32
CA GLY A 103 -8.67 20.08 -60.01
C GLY A 103 -8.29 19.91 -61.48
N TRP A 104 -7.80 18.73 -61.88
CA TRP A 104 -7.45 18.44 -63.28
C TRP A 104 -8.68 18.10 -64.14
N PHE A 105 -9.71 17.47 -63.56
CA PHE A 105 -10.95 17.12 -64.27
C PHE A 105 -12.08 18.17 -64.16
N PHE A 106 -12.08 18.99 -63.10
CA PHE A 106 -13.04 20.08 -62.90
C PHE A 106 -12.30 21.41 -62.72
N TRP A 107 -12.11 22.10 -63.84
CA TRP A 107 -11.35 23.36 -63.96
C TRP A 107 -12.02 24.59 -63.28
N SER A 108 -12.73 24.44 -62.16
CA SER A 108 -13.48 25.56 -61.56
C SER A 108 -13.72 25.54 -60.04
N ARG A 109 -12.95 24.81 -59.23
CA ARG A 109 -13.00 25.02 -57.77
C ARG A 109 -11.67 25.51 -57.23
N ALA A 110 -11.68 26.77 -56.79
CA ALA A 110 -10.68 27.36 -55.93
C ALA A 110 -10.30 26.35 -54.84
N THR A 111 -9.00 26.09 -54.72
CA THR A 111 -8.42 25.33 -53.60
C THR A 111 -8.95 25.93 -52.31
N ALA A 112 -9.77 25.18 -51.56
CA ALA A 112 -10.30 25.66 -50.29
C ALA A 112 -9.10 26.00 -49.38
N PRO A 113 -9.06 27.19 -48.75
CA PRO A 113 -7.95 27.57 -47.90
C PRO A 113 -7.82 26.57 -46.74
N TRP A 114 -6.60 26.06 -46.55
CA TRP A 114 -6.25 25.11 -45.50
C TRP A 114 -6.65 25.65 -44.13
N ASN A 115 -7.50 24.91 -43.41
CA ASN A 115 -8.05 25.36 -42.13
C ASN A 115 -7.05 25.08 -40.98
N PRO A 116 -6.57 26.09 -40.25
CA PRO A 116 -5.57 25.93 -39.18
C PRO A 116 -6.04 25.03 -38.03
N ASN A 117 -7.36 24.86 -37.85
CA ASN A 117 -7.92 23.93 -36.86
C ASN A 117 -7.69 22.46 -37.26
N ILE A 118 -7.71 22.14 -38.56
CA ILE A 118 -7.41 20.78 -39.05
C ILE A 118 -5.93 20.48 -38.88
N ALA A 119 -5.07 21.46 -39.21
CA ALA A 119 -3.63 21.37 -39.03
C ALA A 119 -3.28 21.09 -37.57
N ASN A 120 -3.89 21.83 -36.64
CA ASN A 120 -3.71 21.63 -35.21
C ASN A 120 -4.11 20.21 -34.76
N THR A 121 -5.30 19.73 -35.16
CA THR A 121 -5.74 18.39 -34.78
C THR A 121 -4.77 17.32 -35.33
N ILE A 122 -4.32 17.44 -36.57
CA ILE A 122 -3.37 16.49 -37.15
C ILE A 122 -2.02 16.52 -36.41
N ILE A 123 -1.48 17.71 -36.12
CA ILE A 123 -0.21 17.87 -35.39
C ILE A 123 -0.34 17.28 -33.98
N THR A 124 -1.42 17.60 -33.26
CA THR A 124 -1.69 17.08 -31.92
C THR A 124 -1.74 15.56 -31.90
N LEU A 125 -2.46 14.96 -32.86
CA LEU A 125 -2.59 13.50 -32.96
C LEU A 125 -1.26 12.84 -33.32
N LEU A 126 -0.48 13.41 -34.24
CA LEU A 126 0.85 12.90 -34.60
C LEU A 126 1.81 12.92 -33.41
N VAL A 127 1.85 14.04 -32.67
CA VAL A 127 2.68 14.16 -31.47
C VAL A 127 2.23 13.15 -30.41
N ALA A 128 0.91 13.01 -30.18
CA ALA A 128 0.38 12.06 -29.21
C ALA A 128 0.67 10.59 -29.56
N THR A 129 0.59 10.20 -30.84
CA THR A 129 0.87 8.83 -31.29
C THR A 129 2.33 8.39 -31.02
N ILE A 130 3.25 9.34 -30.91
CA ILE A 130 4.66 9.08 -30.57
C ILE A 130 4.89 9.26 -29.07
N ALA A 131 4.42 10.37 -28.51
CA ALA A 131 4.72 10.75 -27.13
C ALA A 131 4.01 9.87 -26.10
N VAL A 132 2.75 9.48 -26.32
CA VAL A 132 1.99 8.65 -25.36
C VAL A 132 2.62 7.27 -25.19
N PRO A 133 3.01 6.54 -26.25
CA PRO A 133 3.71 5.27 -26.05
C PRO A 133 5.10 5.41 -25.44
N LEU A 134 5.83 6.50 -25.75
CA LEU A 134 7.12 6.79 -25.11
C LEU A 134 6.95 7.06 -23.61
N LEU A 135 5.97 7.88 -23.22
CA LEU A 135 5.64 8.15 -21.82
C LEU A 135 5.19 6.87 -21.09
N TYR A 136 4.37 6.06 -21.76
CA TYR A 136 3.96 4.75 -21.24
C TYR A 136 5.17 3.87 -20.97
N TRP A 137 6.11 3.78 -21.91
CA TRP A 137 7.27 2.89 -21.77
C TRP A 137 8.34 3.41 -20.80
N GLN A 138 8.68 4.71 -20.86
CA GLN A 138 9.79 5.27 -20.09
C GLN A 138 9.41 5.71 -18.68
N VAL A 139 8.14 6.08 -18.46
CA VAL A 139 7.70 6.68 -17.19
C VAL A 139 6.61 5.83 -16.55
N TRP A 140 5.49 5.61 -17.23
CA TRP A 140 4.33 5.01 -16.58
C TRP A 140 4.53 3.52 -16.27
N TRP A 141 5.07 2.73 -17.20
CA TRP A 141 5.27 1.30 -17.01
C TRP A 141 6.30 0.98 -15.90
N PRO A 142 7.47 1.65 -15.83
CA PRO A 142 8.37 1.49 -14.70
C PRO A 142 7.71 1.90 -13.38
N ASP A 143 7.01 3.03 -13.33
CA ASP A 143 6.41 3.54 -12.08
C ASP A 143 5.19 2.73 -11.63
N LEU A 144 4.41 2.15 -12.55
CA LEU A 144 3.35 1.19 -12.26
C LEU A 144 3.86 -0.09 -11.58
N ASN A 145 5.14 -0.44 -11.83
CA ASN A 145 5.79 -1.63 -11.27
C ASN A 145 6.79 -1.30 -10.16
N HIS A 146 7.02 -0.01 -9.90
CA HIS A 146 7.94 0.43 -8.86
C HIS A 146 7.22 0.45 -7.51
N ARG A 147 7.63 -0.44 -6.61
CA ARG A 147 7.09 -0.50 -5.25
C ARG A 147 7.69 0.61 -4.41
N VAL A 148 6.83 1.35 -3.73
CA VAL A 148 7.20 2.41 -2.81
C VAL A 148 6.65 2.11 -1.43
N LEU A 149 7.38 2.55 -0.40
CA LEU A 149 6.89 2.56 0.96
C LEU A 149 6.47 3.98 1.28
N THR A 150 5.18 4.19 1.52
CA THR A 150 4.67 5.46 2.01
C THR A 150 4.56 5.39 3.53
N LEU A 151 5.09 6.41 4.19
CA LEU A 151 4.96 6.60 5.63
C LEU A 151 3.94 7.71 5.85
N GLU A 152 2.82 7.34 6.45
CA GLU A 152 1.79 8.28 6.87
C GLU A 152 1.73 8.30 8.40
N ARG A 153 1.22 9.40 8.94
CA ARG A 153 0.97 9.52 10.38
C ARG A 153 -0.49 9.88 10.58
N ASP A 154 -1.15 9.12 11.43
CA ASP A 154 -2.50 9.39 11.88
C ASP A 154 -2.59 9.31 13.40
N THR A 155 -3.73 9.74 13.93
CA THR A 155 -4.03 9.64 15.35
C THR A 155 -5.12 8.60 15.51
N VAL A 156 -4.81 7.54 16.25
CA VAL A 156 -5.78 6.49 16.57
C VAL A 156 -6.79 7.06 17.56
N MET A 157 -8.08 6.84 17.27
CA MET A 157 -9.13 7.23 18.20
C MET A 157 -9.04 6.37 19.45
N GLN A 158 -9.41 6.95 20.59
CA GLN A 158 -9.32 6.29 21.90
C GLN A 158 -10.08 4.94 21.97
N GLU A 159 -11.06 4.76 21.09
CA GLU A 159 -11.89 3.56 21.01
C GLU A 159 -11.31 2.46 20.12
N GLU A 160 -10.16 2.70 19.47
CA GLU A 160 -9.53 1.79 18.52
C GLU A 160 -8.13 1.30 18.96
N ALA A 161 -7.59 1.85 20.05
CA ALA A 161 -6.27 1.50 20.57
C ALA A 161 -6.32 0.22 21.44
N ASN A 162 -6.36 -0.93 20.78
CA ASN A 162 -6.34 -2.24 21.45
C ASN A 162 -4.95 -2.57 22.01
N PHE A 163 -4.90 -3.16 23.21
CA PHE A 163 -3.66 -3.72 23.73
C PHE A 163 -3.22 -4.95 22.90
N PRO A 164 -1.90 -5.16 22.75
CA PRO A 164 -1.39 -6.28 21.98
C PRO A 164 -1.52 -7.60 22.72
N SER A 165 -1.57 -8.67 21.94
CA SER A 165 -1.27 -10.01 22.44
C SER A 165 0.25 -10.16 22.58
N PHE A 166 0.70 -11.01 23.50
CA PHE A 166 2.12 -11.28 23.65
C PHE A 166 2.38 -12.71 24.06
N THR A 167 3.56 -13.22 23.73
CA THR A 167 3.98 -14.57 24.08
C THR A 167 5.33 -14.52 24.76
N LEU A 168 5.46 -15.20 25.89
CA LEU A 168 6.72 -15.44 26.57
C LEU A 168 7.31 -16.77 26.13
N PHE A 169 8.58 -16.79 25.79
CA PHE A 169 9.30 -17.99 25.38
C PHE A 169 10.48 -18.27 26.28
N GLN A 170 10.57 -19.53 26.69
CA GLN A 170 11.73 -20.15 27.30
C GLN A 170 12.34 -21.09 26.26
N ARG A 171 13.66 -21.03 26.01
CA ARG A 171 14.31 -22.03 25.16
C ARG A 171 14.29 -23.40 25.82
N ALA A 172 13.90 -24.43 25.08
CA ALA A 172 13.81 -25.79 25.61
C ALA A 172 15.19 -26.44 25.80
N ASP A 173 16.18 -26.03 25.01
CA ASP A 173 17.54 -26.54 25.03
C ASP A 173 18.49 -25.77 25.97
N TRP A 174 18.03 -24.66 26.56
CA TRP A 174 18.86 -23.78 27.37
C TRP A 174 18.35 -23.66 28.80
N THR A 175 19.09 -24.28 29.72
CA THR A 175 18.71 -24.41 31.13
C THR A 175 19.16 -23.25 32.01
N SER A 176 20.00 -22.34 31.50
CA SER A 176 20.41 -21.11 32.22
C SER A 176 19.43 -19.94 32.05
N GLN A 177 18.18 -20.21 31.64
CA GLN A 177 17.09 -19.24 31.51
C GLN A 177 16.04 -19.43 32.62
N ALA A 178 15.15 -18.45 32.76
CA ALA A 178 13.98 -18.61 33.60
C ALA A 178 13.11 -19.76 33.06
N ASN A 179 12.63 -20.60 33.96
CA ASN A 179 11.81 -21.75 33.63
C ASN A 179 10.33 -21.45 33.90
N LEU A 180 9.52 -21.34 32.85
CA LEU A 180 8.09 -21.06 32.95
C LEU A 180 7.41 -22.17 33.78
N GLN A 181 6.73 -21.75 34.86
CA GLN A 181 6.14 -22.67 35.83
C GLN A 181 4.71 -23.05 35.40
N SER A 182 4.48 -24.34 35.20
CA SER A 182 3.13 -24.89 35.00
C SER A 182 2.42 -25.03 36.35
N GLY A 183 1.17 -24.57 36.45
CA GLY A 183 0.32 -24.77 37.63
C GLY A 183 0.19 -23.56 38.57
N VAL A 184 0.87 -22.45 38.30
CA VAL A 184 0.57 -21.16 38.94
C VAL A 184 -0.09 -20.27 37.91
N SER A 185 -1.32 -19.82 38.18
CA SER A 185 -2.04 -18.97 37.25
C SER A 185 -1.35 -17.60 37.16
N PRO A 186 -0.97 -17.16 35.95
CA PRO A 186 -0.48 -15.81 35.73
C PRO A 186 -1.60 -14.80 36.03
N LYS A 187 -1.22 -13.57 36.37
CA LYS A 187 -2.16 -12.48 36.71
C LYS A 187 -2.13 -11.41 35.62
N CYS A 188 -3.24 -10.72 35.42
CA CYS A 188 -3.30 -9.58 34.50
C CYS A 188 -4.30 -8.55 35.01
N PHE A 189 -3.90 -7.28 34.95
CA PHE A 189 -4.71 -6.13 35.36
C PHE A 189 -4.63 -5.04 34.31
N LEU A 190 -5.76 -4.42 34.00
CA LEU A 190 -5.83 -3.21 33.20
C LEU A 190 -6.06 -2.01 34.15
N GLY A 191 -5.16 -1.03 34.10
CA GLY A 191 -5.08 0.06 35.06
C GLY A 191 -4.19 -0.28 36.26
N TRP A 192 -4.62 0.13 37.46
CA TRP A 192 -3.90 -0.16 38.70
C TRP A 192 -4.11 -1.61 39.13
N HIS A 193 -3.12 -2.17 39.82
CA HIS A 193 -3.19 -3.54 40.35
C HIS A 193 -4.28 -3.65 41.42
N ASP A 194 -5.34 -4.42 41.13
CA ASP A 194 -6.44 -4.70 42.06
C ASP A 194 -6.96 -6.13 41.85
N GLU A 195 -6.70 -7.01 42.82
CA GLU A 195 -7.16 -8.41 42.81
C GLU A 195 -8.65 -8.57 43.13
N SER A 196 -9.34 -7.50 43.50
CA SER A 196 -10.78 -7.49 43.74
C SER A 196 -11.60 -6.91 42.59
N ALA A 197 -10.93 -6.36 41.56
CA ALA A 197 -11.58 -5.80 40.38
C ALA A 197 -12.32 -6.88 39.56
N PRO A 198 -13.44 -6.55 38.90
CA PRO A 198 -14.12 -7.47 37.99
C PRO A 198 -13.25 -7.77 36.76
N GLU A 199 -13.52 -8.87 36.05
CA GLU A 199 -12.91 -9.14 34.74
C GLU A 199 -13.29 -8.05 33.73
N CYS A 200 -12.37 -7.72 32.83
CA CYS A 200 -12.56 -6.70 31.81
C CYS A 200 -13.69 -7.11 30.87
N GLY A 201 -14.67 -6.22 30.73
CA GLY A 201 -15.84 -6.43 29.89
C GLY A 201 -16.15 -5.19 29.02
N PRO A 202 -17.27 -5.24 28.29
CA PRO A 202 -17.63 -4.20 27.31
C PRO A 202 -17.96 -2.85 27.96
N ASP A 203 -18.16 -2.80 29.27
CA ASP A 203 -18.37 -1.59 30.06
C ASP A 203 -17.08 -0.78 30.27
N ARG A 204 -15.90 -1.36 29.98
CA ARG A 204 -14.58 -0.71 29.97
C ARG A 204 -14.25 0.02 31.28
N ALA A 205 -14.81 -0.46 32.40
CA ALA A 205 -14.55 0.11 33.72
C ALA A 205 -13.12 -0.24 34.16
N LEU A 206 -12.39 0.76 34.68
CA LEU A 206 -11.04 0.59 35.22
C LEU A 206 -11.03 0.83 36.74
N PRO A 207 -10.28 0.04 37.53
CA PRO A 207 -9.46 -1.10 37.10
C PRO A 207 -10.30 -2.35 36.78
N CYS A 208 -9.77 -3.25 35.95
CA CYS A 208 -10.36 -4.56 35.67
C CYS A 208 -9.28 -5.65 35.54
N GLN A 209 -9.67 -6.91 35.69
CA GLN A 209 -8.79 -8.08 35.55
C GLN A 209 -8.84 -8.63 34.12
N CYS A 210 -7.70 -9.09 33.62
CA CYS A 210 -7.58 -9.75 32.33
C CYS A 210 -6.96 -11.14 32.48
N SER A 211 -7.17 -11.78 33.64
CA SER A 211 -6.54 -13.06 33.95
C SER A 211 -7.05 -14.17 33.04
N GLY A 212 -8.29 -14.07 32.57
CA GLY A 212 -8.87 -14.97 31.56
C GLY A 212 -8.24 -14.88 30.15
N SER A 213 -7.39 -13.88 29.89
CA SER A 213 -6.71 -13.71 28.60
C SER A 213 -5.44 -14.56 28.45
N TRP A 214 -4.98 -15.21 29.53
CA TRP A 214 -3.86 -16.14 29.46
C TRP A 214 -4.28 -17.50 28.90
N GLY A 215 -3.40 -18.12 28.12
CA GLY A 215 -3.61 -19.49 27.63
C GLY A 215 -3.59 -20.52 28.77
N ASP A 216 -4.40 -21.57 28.61
CA ASP A 216 -4.61 -22.62 29.63
C ASP A 216 -3.34 -23.40 30.01
N SER A 217 -2.32 -23.43 29.13
CA SER A 217 -1.10 -24.20 29.35
C SER A 217 0.11 -23.64 28.62
N ILE A 218 1.29 -24.01 29.12
CA ILE A 218 2.57 -23.76 28.45
C ILE A 218 2.71 -24.78 27.33
N GLY A 219 2.68 -24.32 26.08
CA GLY A 219 2.79 -25.15 24.89
C GLY A 219 4.22 -25.26 24.35
N ASP A 220 4.47 -26.26 23.53
CA ASP A 220 5.71 -26.34 22.74
C ASP A 220 5.59 -25.48 21.48
N PHE A 221 6.66 -24.75 21.16
CA PHE A 221 6.74 -23.84 20.01
C PHE A 221 8.08 -24.03 19.30
N LYS A 222 8.08 -24.09 17.97
CA LYS A 222 9.30 -24.20 17.18
C LYS A 222 9.45 -23.02 16.23
N TRP A 223 10.59 -22.35 16.29
CA TRP A 223 10.91 -21.24 15.43
C TRP A 223 12.36 -21.29 14.98
N GLN A 224 12.60 -21.11 13.67
CA GLN A 224 13.94 -21.14 13.07
C GLN A 224 14.80 -22.32 13.56
N ASN A 225 14.23 -23.53 13.54
CA ASN A 225 14.89 -24.77 13.97
C ASN A 225 15.29 -24.82 15.46
N THR A 226 14.76 -23.94 16.30
CA THR A 226 14.95 -23.94 17.75
C THR A 226 13.62 -24.23 18.44
N SER A 227 13.65 -25.05 19.50
CA SER A 227 12.47 -25.41 20.29
C SER A 227 12.34 -24.51 21.53
N TYR A 228 11.13 -24.06 21.81
CA TYR A 228 10.77 -23.18 22.91
C TYR A 228 9.55 -23.76 23.65
N ARG A 229 9.44 -23.43 24.93
CA ARG A 229 8.21 -23.51 25.71
C ARG A 229 7.60 -22.12 25.73
N ALA A 230 6.32 -22.01 25.37
CA ALA A 230 5.63 -20.75 25.15
C ALA A 230 4.42 -20.60 26.07
N LEU A 231 4.30 -19.45 26.74
CA LEU A 231 3.10 -19.02 27.45
C LEU A 231 2.49 -17.85 26.67
N LYS A 232 1.29 -18.08 26.11
CA LYS A 232 0.59 -17.12 25.26
C LYS A 232 -0.39 -16.29 26.10
N PHE A 233 -0.40 -14.99 25.87
CA PHE A 233 -1.41 -14.05 26.34
C PHE A 233 -2.15 -13.49 25.13
N GLN A 234 -3.46 -13.69 25.08
CA GLN A 234 -4.30 -13.24 23.98
C GLN A 234 -5.20 -12.09 24.47
N ALA A 235 -4.88 -10.87 24.06
CA ALA A 235 -5.70 -9.71 24.41
C ALA A 235 -7.10 -9.84 23.80
N SER A 236 -8.12 -9.57 24.62
CA SER A 236 -9.51 -9.50 24.16
C SER A 236 -9.82 -8.15 23.51
N GLU A 237 -10.90 -8.08 22.73
CA GLU A 237 -11.36 -6.82 22.15
C GLU A 237 -11.74 -5.78 23.22
N ASP A 238 -12.06 -6.20 24.44
CA ASP A 238 -12.40 -5.32 25.56
C ASP A 238 -11.16 -4.67 26.21
N MET A 239 -9.96 -5.16 25.90
CA MET A 239 -8.70 -4.59 26.39
C MET A 239 -8.26 -3.41 25.52
N MET A 240 -8.93 -2.28 25.67
CA MET A 240 -8.62 -1.02 24.99
C MET A 240 -8.03 0.03 25.91
N SER A 241 -7.16 0.87 25.34
CA SER A 241 -6.60 2.03 26.02
C SER A 241 -7.47 3.26 25.72
N ALA A 242 -8.35 3.64 26.66
CA ALA A 242 -9.19 4.84 26.51
C ALA A 242 -8.38 6.16 26.57
N SER A 243 -7.21 6.15 27.21
CA SER A 243 -6.31 7.30 27.24
C SER A 243 -4.86 6.86 27.14
N PRO A 244 -3.95 7.73 26.67
CA PRO A 244 -2.52 7.44 26.74
C PRO A 244 -2.11 7.17 28.19
N THR A 245 -1.08 6.36 28.38
CA THR A 245 -0.52 5.97 29.69
C THR A 245 -1.38 5.03 30.55
N VAL A 246 -2.57 4.61 30.10
CA VAL A 246 -3.24 3.45 30.70
C VAL A 246 -2.32 2.24 30.53
N GLN A 247 -2.19 1.46 31.59
CA GLN A 247 -1.22 0.37 31.67
C GLN A 247 -1.92 -0.98 31.74
N VAL A 248 -1.38 -1.98 31.05
CA VAL A 248 -1.66 -3.38 31.34
C VAL A 248 -0.50 -3.93 32.17
N ILE A 249 -0.82 -4.44 33.36
CA ILE A 249 0.14 -5.07 34.26
C ILE A 249 -0.08 -6.59 34.16
N ALA A 250 0.87 -7.28 33.56
CA ALA A 250 0.86 -8.73 33.40
C ALA A 250 1.94 -9.37 34.28
N GLN A 251 1.58 -10.35 35.09
CA GLN A 251 2.50 -11.07 35.96
C GLN A 251 2.56 -12.55 35.62
N THR A 252 3.77 -13.07 35.47
CA THR A 252 4.01 -14.49 35.19
C THR A 252 4.99 -15.08 36.18
N PHE A 253 4.84 -16.37 36.45
CA PHE A 253 5.63 -17.07 37.45
C PHE A 253 6.62 -18.02 36.79
N PHE A 254 7.82 -18.07 37.36
CA PHE A 254 8.91 -18.90 36.87
C PHE A 254 9.76 -19.44 38.02
N SER A 255 10.55 -20.47 37.72
CA SER A 255 11.62 -20.94 38.59
C SER A 255 12.98 -20.66 37.95
N TYR A 256 14.01 -20.47 38.76
CA TYR A 256 15.37 -20.27 38.29
C TYR A 256 16.34 -20.98 39.21
N ASP A 257 17.28 -21.75 38.64
CA ASP A 257 18.32 -22.44 39.39
C ASP A 257 19.67 -21.82 39.05
N SER A 258 20.18 -21.00 39.96
CA SER A 258 21.43 -20.28 39.79
C SER A 258 22.64 -21.22 39.74
N LYS A 259 22.59 -22.36 40.45
CA LYS A 259 23.68 -23.35 40.46
C LYS A 259 23.75 -24.07 39.14
N LYS A 260 22.61 -24.51 38.61
CA LYS A 260 22.54 -25.14 37.29
C LYS A 260 22.96 -24.17 36.20
N ALA A 261 22.48 -22.93 36.24
CA ALA A 261 22.90 -21.88 35.31
C ALA A 261 24.43 -21.65 35.32
N ASN A 262 25.05 -21.62 36.50
CA ASN A 262 26.49 -21.47 36.63
C ASN A 262 27.26 -22.71 36.12
N GLN A 263 26.74 -23.91 36.33
CA GLN A 263 27.34 -25.15 35.78
C GLN A 263 27.29 -25.16 34.25
N ASP A 264 26.16 -24.78 33.66
CA ASP A 264 25.94 -24.84 32.22
C ASP A 264 26.67 -23.72 31.45
N SER A 265 26.73 -22.51 32.03
CA SER A 265 27.27 -21.32 31.35
C SER A 265 28.59 -20.80 31.93
N SER A 266 29.16 -21.49 32.93
CA SER A 266 30.37 -21.09 33.67
C SER A 266 30.27 -19.72 34.37
N ARG A 267 29.08 -19.13 34.43
CA ARG A 267 28.75 -17.85 35.08
C ARG A 267 27.31 -17.86 35.58
N THR A 268 27.02 -17.16 36.66
CA THR A 268 25.63 -16.94 37.08
C THR A 268 25.02 -15.83 36.23
N LEU A 269 24.13 -16.20 35.30
CA LEU A 269 23.35 -15.25 34.53
C LEU A 269 22.15 -14.74 35.35
N SER A 270 21.57 -13.61 34.96
CA SER A 270 20.24 -13.22 35.48
C SER A 270 19.17 -14.05 34.75
N PRO A 271 18.06 -14.42 35.43
CA PRO A 271 16.98 -15.13 34.76
C PRO A 271 16.41 -14.26 33.64
N SER A 272 16.25 -14.84 32.45
CA SER A 272 15.77 -14.14 31.27
C SER A 272 14.74 -14.97 30.50
N LEU A 273 13.81 -14.29 29.84
CA LEU A 273 12.82 -14.88 28.93
C LEU A 273 12.80 -14.09 27.63
N TYR A 274 12.43 -14.72 26.53
CA TYR A 274 12.09 -13.99 25.31
C TYR A 274 10.63 -13.56 25.36
N ILE A 275 10.32 -12.41 24.78
CA ILE A 275 8.97 -11.91 24.57
C ILE A 275 8.77 -11.57 23.10
N ALA A 276 7.61 -11.92 22.53
CA ALA A 276 7.14 -11.36 21.27
C ALA A 276 5.78 -10.69 21.51
N VAL A 277 5.63 -9.46 21.05
CA VAL A 277 4.40 -8.65 21.16
C VAL A 277 3.82 -8.51 19.76
N HIS A 278 2.57 -8.88 19.56
CA HIS A 278 1.96 -8.95 18.23
C HIS A 278 0.50 -8.48 18.24
N ASP A 279 0.00 -8.21 17.04
CA ASP A 279 -1.42 -7.92 16.83
C ASP A 279 -2.30 -9.09 17.32
N PRO A 280 -3.37 -8.83 18.10
CA PRO A 280 -4.30 -9.86 18.55
C PRO A 280 -4.99 -10.61 17.41
N THR A 281 -5.12 -10.01 16.23
CA THR A 281 -5.76 -10.63 15.06
C THR A 281 -4.91 -11.72 14.40
N LEU A 282 -3.62 -11.80 14.74
CA LEU A 282 -2.67 -12.74 14.18
C LEU A 282 -2.19 -13.75 15.23
N THR A 283 -1.89 -14.96 14.77
CA THR A 283 -1.13 -15.91 15.60
C THR A 283 0.34 -15.48 15.70
N VAL A 284 1.02 -15.86 16.79
CA VAL A 284 2.43 -15.50 16.98
C VAL A 284 3.32 -16.11 15.89
N GLU A 285 2.96 -17.30 15.39
CA GLU A 285 3.60 -17.98 14.26
C GLU A 285 3.52 -17.12 12.98
N GLU A 286 2.32 -16.63 12.64
CA GLU A 286 2.09 -15.79 11.46
C GLU A 286 2.75 -14.42 11.60
N ALA A 287 2.67 -13.81 12.78
CA ALA A 287 3.29 -12.53 13.05
C ALA A 287 4.83 -12.60 12.90
N LEU A 288 5.46 -13.68 13.37
CA LEU A 288 6.90 -13.90 13.20
C LEU A 288 7.28 -14.22 11.75
N ALA A 289 6.46 -15.00 11.03
CA ALA A 289 6.70 -15.34 9.62
C ALA A 289 6.57 -14.14 8.68
N ASN A 290 5.61 -13.26 8.94
CA ASN A 290 5.38 -12.05 8.15
C ASN A 290 6.24 -10.87 8.61
N GLY A 291 6.95 -10.99 9.73
CA GLY A 291 7.82 -9.93 10.25
C GLY A 291 7.08 -8.78 10.93
N TYR A 292 5.87 -9.02 11.42
CA TYR A 292 5.08 -8.08 12.25
C TYR A 292 5.41 -8.16 13.74
N THR A 293 6.28 -9.09 14.13
CA THR A 293 6.83 -9.15 15.49
C THR A 293 8.22 -9.77 15.48
N ARG A 294 8.90 -9.69 16.61
CA ARG A 294 10.23 -10.26 16.85
C ARG A 294 10.36 -10.72 18.29
N MET A 295 11.13 -11.78 18.50
CA MET A 295 11.49 -12.22 19.85
C MET A 295 12.59 -11.32 20.41
N VAL A 296 12.32 -10.69 21.56
CA VAL A 296 13.27 -9.85 22.28
C VAL A 296 13.57 -10.49 23.63
N LEU A 297 14.85 -10.59 23.99
CA LEU A 297 15.25 -11.13 25.30
C LEU A 297 15.06 -10.05 26.37
N ILE A 298 14.35 -10.39 27.44
CA ILE A 298 14.12 -9.52 28.60
C ILE A 298 14.66 -10.16 29.88
N ASN A 299 15.09 -9.30 30.80
CA ASN A 299 15.45 -9.73 32.15
C ASN A 299 14.17 -10.03 32.94
N ALA A 300 14.02 -11.28 33.37
CA ALA A 300 12.86 -11.73 34.13
C ALA A 300 12.96 -11.37 35.63
N ASN A 301 14.14 -10.94 36.12
CA ASN A 301 14.37 -10.60 37.52
C ASN A 301 13.89 -9.20 37.91
N GLY A 302 12.62 -8.88 37.69
CA GLY A 302 12.06 -7.60 38.12
C GLY A 302 10.86 -7.13 37.32
N MET A 303 10.76 -5.80 37.21
CA MET A 303 9.70 -5.12 36.50
C MET A 303 10.21 -4.66 35.13
N VAL A 304 9.49 -5.03 34.08
CA VAL A 304 9.81 -4.68 32.69
C VAL A 304 8.70 -3.79 32.16
N ALA A 305 9.02 -2.52 31.95
CA ALA A 305 8.13 -1.57 31.29
C ALA A 305 8.36 -1.62 29.78
N ILE A 306 7.29 -1.79 29.03
CA ILE A 306 7.25 -1.90 27.57
C ILE A 306 6.35 -0.79 27.05
N ASN A 307 6.97 0.26 26.50
CA ASN A 307 6.22 1.29 25.81
C ASN A 307 5.94 0.84 24.38
N LEU A 308 4.66 0.92 24.00
CA LEU A 308 4.15 0.48 22.72
C LEU A 308 4.00 1.68 21.79
N GLY A 309 4.88 1.79 20.81
CA GLY A 309 4.64 2.67 19.66
C GLY A 309 3.68 1.99 18.69
N LEU A 310 2.62 2.70 18.28
CA LEU A 310 1.67 2.21 17.29
C LEU A 310 2.28 2.35 15.90
N GLU A 311 2.57 1.23 15.25
CA GLU A 311 2.89 1.18 13.83
C GLU A 311 1.93 0.19 13.15
N SER A 312 1.34 0.58 12.02
CA SER A 312 0.50 -0.31 11.20
C SER A 312 1.20 -0.55 9.89
N ARG A 313 1.32 -1.82 9.50
CA ARG A 313 1.96 -2.22 8.26
C ARG A 313 0.95 -2.84 7.32
N GLU A 314 0.80 -2.24 6.15
CA GLU A 314 -0.02 -2.77 5.06
C GLU A 314 0.90 -3.23 3.93
N ALA A 315 1.10 -4.54 3.83
CA ALA A 315 1.87 -5.15 2.75
C ALA A 315 0.97 -5.42 1.54
N LEU A 316 1.53 -5.37 0.34
CA LEU A 316 0.74 -5.51 -0.90
C LEU A 316 0.05 -6.88 -0.97
N GLY A 317 -1.29 -6.88 -0.88
CA GLY A 317 -2.10 -8.10 -0.96
C GLY A 317 -2.30 -8.84 0.37
N HIS A 318 -1.86 -8.24 1.49
CA HIS A 318 -2.14 -8.72 2.84
C HIS A 318 -3.04 -7.74 3.59
N ALA A 319 -3.76 -8.23 4.61
CA ALA A 319 -4.50 -7.35 5.50
C ALA A 319 -3.51 -6.48 6.31
N PRO A 320 -3.87 -5.22 6.64
CA PRO A 320 -3.08 -4.41 7.54
C PRO A 320 -3.01 -5.07 8.91
N ALA A 321 -1.83 -5.04 9.52
CA ALA A 321 -1.61 -5.54 10.88
C ALA A 321 -0.75 -4.56 11.66
N ASN A 322 -0.96 -4.49 12.98
CA ASN A 322 -0.15 -3.66 13.85
C ASN A 322 1.20 -4.33 14.12
N ASP A 323 2.28 -3.61 13.84
CA ASP A 323 3.63 -3.89 14.34
C ASP A 323 3.90 -2.91 15.48
N TYR A 324 4.25 -3.40 16.66
CA TYR A 324 4.45 -2.51 17.81
C TYR A 324 5.92 -2.13 17.92
N GLN A 325 6.22 -0.83 17.84
CA GLN A 325 7.56 -0.33 18.10
C GLN A 325 7.83 -0.37 19.62
N LEU A 326 8.54 -1.42 20.06
CA LEU A 326 8.81 -1.64 21.48
C LEU A 326 9.99 -0.80 21.99
N THR A 327 9.76 -0.03 23.05
CA THR A 327 10.83 0.52 23.90
C THR A 327 10.77 -0.17 25.25
N ILE A 328 11.81 -0.95 25.57
CA ILE A 328 11.85 -1.81 26.76
C ILE A 328 12.80 -1.22 27.80
N SER A 329 12.31 -1.07 29.01
CA SER A 329 13.05 -0.62 30.19
C SER A 329 12.89 -1.64 31.31
N THR A 330 13.98 -2.12 31.87
CA THR A 330 13.97 -3.11 32.95
C THR A 330 14.44 -2.48 34.25
N VAL A 331 13.62 -2.55 35.30
CA VAL A 331 13.98 -2.21 36.67
C VAL A 331 14.18 -3.52 37.44
N PRO A 332 15.44 -3.90 37.74
CA PRO A 332 15.70 -5.13 38.45
C PRO A 332 15.14 -5.06 39.87
N SER A 333 14.61 -6.17 40.36
CA SER A 333 14.21 -6.26 41.76
C SER A 333 15.44 -6.38 42.65
N MET A 334 15.57 -5.47 43.63
CA MET A 334 16.69 -5.52 44.60
C MET A 334 16.45 -6.48 45.76
N THR A 335 15.21 -6.97 45.93
CA THR A 335 14.80 -7.80 47.07
C THR A 335 14.33 -9.19 46.68
N MET A 336 14.13 -9.47 45.39
CA MET A 336 13.71 -10.78 44.91
C MET A 336 14.94 -11.67 44.71
N GLU A 337 15.24 -12.48 45.72
CA GLU A 337 16.22 -13.57 45.61
C GLU A 337 15.60 -14.72 44.83
N CYS A 338 15.76 -14.68 43.51
CA CYS A 338 15.32 -15.73 42.62
C CYS A 338 16.31 -16.89 42.57
N ASP A 339 16.01 -17.96 43.30
CA ASP A 339 16.76 -19.22 43.26
C ASP A 339 15.82 -20.41 43.46
N ALA A 340 16.31 -21.64 43.27
CA ALA A 340 15.51 -22.86 43.12
C ALA A 340 14.50 -23.15 44.25
N SER A 341 14.65 -22.52 45.42
CA SER A 341 13.78 -22.63 46.59
C SER A 341 12.61 -21.63 46.65
N ALA A 342 12.59 -20.60 45.80
CA ALA A 342 11.60 -19.53 45.83
C ALA A 342 10.82 -19.42 44.51
N ALA A 343 9.51 -19.15 44.60
CA ALA A 343 8.71 -18.82 43.44
C ALA A 343 9.04 -17.41 42.97
N CYS A 344 9.49 -17.29 41.71
CA CYS A 344 9.81 -16.00 41.11
C CYS A 344 8.66 -15.49 40.26
N PHE A 345 8.59 -14.17 40.10
CA PHE A 345 7.65 -13.56 39.19
C PHE A 345 8.28 -12.46 38.36
N LEU A 346 7.79 -12.34 37.14
CA LEU A 346 8.11 -11.28 36.19
C LEU A 346 6.89 -10.38 36.09
N THR A 347 7.06 -9.08 36.33
CA THR A 347 6.01 -8.09 36.09
C THR A 347 6.29 -7.36 34.78
N LEU A 348 5.39 -7.47 33.81
CA LEU A 348 5.38 -6.73 32.56
C LEU A 348 4.38 -5.59 32.67
N ILE A 349 4.77 -4.39 32.25
CA ILE A 349 3.90 -3.22 32.20
C ILE A 349 3.87 -2.73 30.76
N PHE A 350 2.73 -2.85 30.10
CA PHE A 350 2.51 -2.36 28.75
C PHE A 350 1.77 -1.04 28.80
N GLN A 351 2.23 -0.04 28.03
CA GLN A 351 1.52 1.24 27.94
C GLN A 351 1.72 1.89 26.57
N PHE A 352 0.70 2.63 26.13
CA PHE A 352 0.80 3.51 24.97
C PHE A 352 1.23 4.92 25.43
N PRO A 353 2.44 5.40 25.09
CA PRO A 353 2.86 6.75 25.45
C PRO A 353 2.10 7.81 24.66
N SER A 354 1.65 7.49 23.45
CA SER A 354 0.89 8.36 22.56
C SER A 354 0.01 7.51 21.64
N PHE A 355 -1.09 8.10 21.13
CA PHE A 355 -1.93 7.51 20.09
C PHE A 355 -1.59 7.98 18.67
N GLU A 356 -0.44 8.65 18.51
CA GLU A 356 0.13 8.85 17.18
C GLU A 356 0.59 7.50 16.62
N ARG A 357 0.01 7.11 15.49
CA ARG A 357 0.33 5.89 14.78
C ARG A 357 1.07 6.21 13.50
N GLN A 358 2.08 5.40 13.21
CA GLN A 358 2.78 5.41 11.94
C GLN A 358 2.18 4.33 11.04
N VAL A 359 1.67 4.71 9.88
CA VAL A 359 1.15 3.75 8.90
C VAL A 359 2.18 3.61 7.80
N LEU A 360 2.79 2.42 7.71
CA LEU A 360 3.70 2.05 6.65
C LEU A 360 2.92 1.25 5.60
N ARG A 361 2.65 1.87 4.46
CA ARG A 361 1.92 1.26 3.37
C ARG A 361 2.85 0.92 2.22
N GLN A 362 2.82 -0.32 1.78
CA GLN A 362 3.49 -0.73 0.57
C GLN A 362 2.54 -0.58 -0.61
N ASP A 363 2.81 0.41 -1.47
CA ASP A 363 2.01 0.70 -2.66
C ASP A 363 2.90 0.71 -3.92
N VAL A 364 2.27 0.89 -5.07
CA VAL A 364 2.95 1.20 -6.33
C VAL A 364 3.07 2.71 -6.50
N LYS A 365 4.17 3.17 -7.11
CA LYS A 365 4.44 4.60 -7.31
C LYS A 365 3.37 5.28 -8.17
N LEU A 366 2.77 4.55 -9.11
CA LEU A 366 1.70 5.03 -9.97
C LEU A 366 0.56 4.02 -10.03
N LYS A 367 -0.68 4.48 -9.88
CA LYS A 367 -1.88 3.68 -10.17
C LYS A 367 -2.39 3.97 -11.58
N TRP A 368 -3.16 3.06 -12.16
CA TRP A 368 -3.76 3.27 -13.49
C TRP A 368 -4.66 4.52 -13.56
N ALA A 369 -5.31 4.88 -12.46
CA ALA A 369 -6.05 6.14 -12.37
C ALA A 369 -5.12 7.36 -12.55
N ASP A 370 -3.93 7.32 -11.96
CA ASP A 370 -2.91 8.37 -12.11
C ASP A 370 -2.35 8.38 -13.54
N VAL A 371 -2.14 7.21 -14.16
CA VAL A 371 -1.76 7.11 -15.59
C VAL A 371 -2.78 7.83 -16.46
N ALA A 372 -4.08 7.58 -16.23
CA ALA A 372 -5.15 8.19 -17.02
C ALA A 372 -5.18 9.72 -16.86
N SER A 373 -5.04 10.21 -15.62
CA SER A 373 -4.94 11.63 -15.31
C SER A 373 -3.73 12.29 -15.99
N LEU A 374 -2.54 11.67 -15.87
CA LEU A 374 -1.31 12.14 -16.50
C LEU A 374 -1.43 12.13 -18.02
N ALA A 375 -1.96 11.06 -18.62
CA ALA A 375 -2.19 10.99 -20.05
C ALA A 375 -3.10 12.14 -20.52
N GLY A 376 -4.19 12.40 -19.82
CA GLY A 376 -5.07 13.55 -20.08
C GLY A 376 -4.35 14.89 -20.04
N SER A 377 -3.47 15.09 -19.05
CA SER A 377 -2.67 16.33 -18.95
C SER A 377 -1.70 16.51 -20.13
N TRP A 378 -1.05 15.42 -20.59
CA TRP A 378 -0.17 15.44 -21.76
C TRP A 378 -0.94 15.72 -23.05
N PHE A 379 -2.14 15.16 -23.21
CA PHE A 379 -3.00 15.47 -24.35
C PHE A 379 -3.37 16.96 -24.42
N ALA A 380 -3.75 17.55 -23.29
CA ALA A 380 -4.03 18.98 -23.21
C ALA A 380 -2.80 19.81 -23.62
N LEU A 381 -1.60 19.42 -23.15
CA LEU A 381 -0.35 20.07 -23.55
C LEU A 381 -0.10 19.96 -25.06
N PHE A 382 -0.28 18.78 -25.66
CA PHE A 382 -0.10 18.59 -27.11
C PHE A 382 -1.07 19.43 -27.93
N GLN A 383 -2.31 19.59 -27.45
CA GLN A 383 -3.31 20.43 -28.10
C GLN A 383 -2.92 21.92 -28.08
N VAL A 384 -2.41 22.40 -26.94
CA VAL A 384 -1.90 23.79 -26.83
C VAL A 384 -0.67 23.99 -27.72
N ALA A 385 0.27 23.04 -27.71
CA ALA A 385 1.44 23.09 -28.58
C ALA A 385 1.04 23.06 -30.07
N GLY A 386 0.06 22.25 -30.44
CA GLY A 386 -0.50 22.20 -31.77
C GLY A 386 -1.11 23.53 -32.21
N TRP A 387 -1.80 24.26 -31.32
CA TRP A 387 -2.31 25.61 -31.61
C TRP A 387 -1.21 26.62 -31.88
N ILE A 388 -0.11 26.56 -31.10
CA ILE A 388 1.04 27.45 -31.29
C ILE A 388 1.73 27.14 -32.62
N LEU A 389 1.97 25.86 -32.92
CA LEU A 389 2.69 25.41 -34.11
C LEU A 389 1.87 25.52 -35.40
N SER A 390 0.54 25.43 -35.34
CA SER A 390 -0.33 25.57 -36.51
C SER A 390 -0.57 27.02 -36.94
N GLY A 391 -0.03 28.00 -36.20
CA GLY A 391 -0.32 29.42 -36.41
C GLY A 391 -1.69 29.86 -35.87
N ALA A 392 -2.50 28.94 -35.35
CA ALA A 392 -3.83 29.25 -34.83
C ALA A 392 -3.79 30.14 -33.57
N ALA A 393 -2.73 30.04 -32.77
CA ALA A 393 -2.53 30.89 -31.60
C ALA A 393 -2.16 32.35 -31.95
N TRP A 394 -1.71 32.60 -33.18
CA TRP A 394 -1.18 33.90 -33.63
C TRP A 394 -2.13 34.64 -34.58
N HIS A 395 -3.22 33.99 -35.00
CA HIS A 395 -4.31 34.61 -35.75
C HIS A 395 -5.28 35.30 -34.77
N ILE A 396 -4.92 36.51 -34.36
CA ILE A 396 -5.83 37.54 -33.83
C ILE A 396 -5.92 38.65 -34.87
#